data_AF-C1GZC0-F1
#
_entry.id   AF-C1GZC0-F1
#
_cell.length_a   1.000
_cell.length_b   1.000
_cell.length_c   1.000
_cell.angle_alpha   90.00
_cell.angle_beta   90.00
_cell.angle_gamma   90.00
#
_symmetry.space_group_name_H-M   'P 1'
#
loop_
_entity.id
_entity.type
_entity.pdbx_description
1 polymer ?
#
loop_
_entity_poly.entity_id
_entity_poly.type
_entity_poly.pdbx_seq_one_letter_code
_entity_poly.pdbx_strand_id
1 'polypeptide(L)'
;MSLSSLPIELIYELAFELVTPDLNSLIQTSRHFCSILNPVLWDPRSLVDATTSDCLHARILERLGADTSSIFYQASKTGNVHTARKLLDEYDEDPDSKTIDSISVIAPALMAGHEDFVRLMVERGGLRNPNDKRMAIAIAIRTANAGIAKIILEGEGKLCDRKLQPCFLQAIRGNESEIMGLILEHASDSDGFILNPIAVDIAVSNESTSALGFLLDKGANISNVVLQSVVDNGPKVVLRWLISRDATAGVRKGFAADDALSLALEDALPEPLQWLHSDYSSESDDPDD
;
A
#
# COMPACT_ATOMS: atom_id res chain seq x y z
N MET A 1 -33.95 -17.07 30.75
CA MET A 1 -32.68 -17.69 31.20
C MET A 1 -31.87 -16.62 31.89
N SER A 2 -31.23 -16.92 33.02
CA SER A 2 -30.28 -15.97 33.59
C SER A 2 -28.98 -16.07 32.81
N LEU A 3 -28.23 -14.96 32.67
CA LEU A 3 -26.88 -15.01 32.13
C LEU A 3 -26.00 -16.01 32.89
N SER A 4 -26.26 -16.22 34.20
CA SER A 4 -25.51 -17.13 35.06
C SER A 4 -25.78 -18.61 34.81
N SER A 5 -26.81 -18.95 34.03
CA SER A 5 -27.07 -20.33 33.61
C SER A 5 -26.47 -20.65 32.25
N LEU A 6 -25.80 -19.69 31.61
CA LEU A 6 -25.13 -19.94 30.35
C LEU A 6 -23.92 -20.85 30.57
N PRO A 7 -23.60 -21.72 29.59
CA PRO A 7 -22.31 -22.39 29.52
C PRO A 7 -21.15 -21.40 29.63
N ILE A 8 -20.05 -21.83 30.25
CA ILE A 8 -18.91 -20.96 30.54
C ILE A 8 -18.30 -20.37 29.27
N GLU A 9 -18.37 -21.09 28.16
CA GLU A 9 -17.92 -20.69 26.84
C GLU A 9 -18.70 -19.47 26.33
N LEU A 10 -20.03 -19.47 26.47
CA LEU A 10 -20.87 -18.33 26.07
C LEU A 10 -20.67 -17.11 26.99
N ILE A 11 -20.30 -17.34 28.25
CA ILE A 11 -19.95 -16.26 29.18
C ILE A 11 -18.63 -15.60 28.76
N TYR A 12 -17.65 -16.38 28.29
CA TYR A 12 -16.40 -15.85 27.76
C TYR A 12 -16.58 -15.10 26.43
N GLU A 13 -17.41 -15.62 25.52
CA GLU A 13 -17.76 -14.93 24.26
C GLU A 13 -18.42 -13.57 24.53
N LEU A 14 -19.42 -13.53 25.44
CA LEU A 14 -20.03 -12.27 25.86
C LEU A 14 -19.00 -11.33 26.49
N ALA A 15 -18.08 -11.84 27.30
CA ALA A 15 -17.02 -11.03 27.89
C ALA A 15 -16.05 -10.45 26.85
N PHE A 16 -15.84 -11.14 25.72
CA PHE A 16 -14.98 -10.69 24.62
C PHE A 16 -15.56 -9.50 23.86
N GLU A 17 -16.89 -9.46 23.72
CA GLU A 17 -17.61 -8.35 23.09
C GLU A 17 -17.78 -7.12 24.00
N LEU A 18 -17.60 -7.28 25.31
CA LEU A 18 -17.76 -6.20 26.28
C LEU A 18 -16.45 -5.44 26.48
N VAL A 19 -16.51 -4.12 26.34
CA VAL A 19 -15.42 -3.23 26.78
C VAL A 19 -15.25 -3.31 28.30
N THR A 20 -14.03 -3.01 28.76
CA THR A 20 -13.61 -3.15 30.17
C THR A 20 -14.61 -2.65 31.24
N PRO A 21 -15.26 -1.48 31.08
CA PRO A 21 -16.21 -0.98 32.08
C PRO A 21 -17.44 -1.89 32.22
N ASP A 22 -17.93 -2.42 31.10
CA ASP A 22 -19.09 -3.30 31.07
C ASP A 22 -18.73 -4.68 31.60
N LEU A 23 -17.52 -5.17 31.30
CA LEU A 23 -17.00 -6.41 31.86
C LEU A 23 -16.87 -6.34 33.40
N ASN A 24 -16.34 -5.24 33.93
CA ASN A 24 -16.26 -5.03 35.38
C ASN A 24 -17.66 -4.95 36.01
N SER A 25 -18.60 -4.30 35.33
CA SER A 25 -20.01 -4.24 35.76
C SER A 25 -20.62 -5.64 35.82
N LEU A 26 -20.38 -6.47 34.80
CA LEU A 26 -20.85 -7.86 34.75
C LEU A 26 -20.27 -8.68 35.91
N ILE A 27 -18.98 -8.55 36.19
CA ILE A 27 -18.29 -9.24 37.30
C ILE A 27 -18.91 -8.88 38.66
N GLN A 28 -19.24 -7.62 38.88
CA GLN A 28 -19.82 -7.16 40.14
C GLN A 28 -21.27 -7.64 40.33
N THR A 29 -21.99 -7.96 39.25
CA THR A 29 -23.38 -8.45 39.36
C THR A 29 -23.49 -9.83 39.98
N SER A 30 -22.45 -10.68 39.89
CA SER A 30 -22.54 -12.07 40.31
C SER A 30 -21.20 -12.63 40.76
N ARG A 31 -21.20 -13.31 41.91
CA ARG A 31 -20.03 -14.09 42.36
C ARG A 31 -19.63 -15.17 41.37
N HIS A 32 -20.59 -15.69 40.59
CA HIS A 32 -20.29 -16.68 39.55
C HIS A 32 -19.46 -16.07 38.43
N PHE A 33 -19.87 -14.90 37.90
CA PHE A 33 -19.08 -14.18 36.90
C PHE A 33 -17.76 -13.70 37.47
N CYS A 34 -17.73 -13.21 38.71
CA CYS A 34 -16.48 -12.93 39.39
C CYS A 34 -15.58 -14.17 39.43
N SER A 35 -16.04 -15.33 39.87
CA SER A 35 -15.17 -16.52 39.87
C SER A 35 -14.60 -16.89 38.50
N ILE A 36 -15.36 -16.65 37.42
CA ILE A 36 -14.98 -17.03 36.04
C ILE A 36 -14.11 -15.96 35.37
N LEU A 37 -14.43 -14.69 35.58
CA LEU A 37 -13.90 -13.53 34.87
C LEU A 37 -13.00 -12.64 35.75
N ASN A 38 -12.92 -12.83 37.07
CA ASN A 38 -11.99 -12.11 37.95
C ASN A 38 -10.52 -12.34 37.57
N PRO A 39 -10.09 -13.52 37.09
CA PRO A 39 -8.78 -13.68 36.47
C PRO A 39 -8.60 -12.84 35.19
N VAL A 40 -9.69 -12.55 34.47
CA VAL A 40 -9.70 -11.75 33.23
C VAL A 40 -9.62 -10.24 33.55
N LEU A 41 -10.27 -9.80 34.63
CA LEU A 41 -10.33 -8.39 35.06
C LEU A 41 -9.06 -7.89 35.75
N TRP A 42 -8.44 -8.72 36.59
CA TRP A 42 -7.23 -8.33 37.36
C TRP A 42 -5.93 -8.71 36.67
N ASP A 43 -5.98 -9.06 35.38
CA ASP A 43 -4.78 -9.10 34.56
C ASP A 43 -4.34 -7.65 34.28
N PRO A 44 -3.11 -7.23 34.68
CA PRO A 44 -2.63 -5.84 34.59
C PRO A 44 -2.67 -5.20 33.19
N ARG A 45 -3.05 -5.97 32.17
CA ARG A 45 -3.08 -5.61 30.74
C ARG A 45 -4.43 -5.09 30.26
N SER A 46 -5.45 -5.10 31.12
CA SER A 46 -6.66 -4.31 30.88
C SER A 46 -6.42 -2.80 31.04
N LEU A 47 -5.26 -2.41 31.59
CA LEU A 47 -4.84 -1.03 31.77
C LEU A 47 -4.07 -0.54 30.52
N VAL A 48 -4.82 -0.35 29.43
CA VAL A 48 -4.62 0.60 28.31
C VAL A 48 -3.30 0.59 27.48
N ASP A 49 -2.23 -0.11 27.83
CA ASP A 49 -1.03 -0.17 26.95
C ASP A 49 -0.91 -1.53 26.23
N ALA A 50 -1.35 -1.53 24.96
CA ALA A 50 -1.62 -2.67 24.08
C ALA A 50 -0.45 -3.63 23.77
N THR A 51 0.73 -3.48 24.38
CA THR A 51 1.91 -4.31 24.11
C THR A 51 2.13 -5.45 25.11
N THR A 52 1.32 -5.55 26.16
CA THR A 52 1.51 -6.64 27.13
C THR A 52 0.49 -7.76 27.02
N SER A 53 -0.64 -7.65 26.32
CA SER A 53 -1.70 -8.70 26.18
C SER A 53 -1.21 -10.12 25.77
N ASP A 54 0.00 -10.21 25.21
CA ASP A 54 0.58 -11.30 24.42
C ASP A 54 0.52 -12.72 25.01
N CYS A 55 0.54 -12.90 26.33
CA CYS A 55 0.46 -14.24 26.93
C CYS A 55 -0.97 -14.63 27.34
N LEU A 56 -1.86 -13.67 27.59
CA LEU A 56 -3.20 -13.98 28.07
C LEU A 56 -4.09 -14.43 26.92
N HIS A 57 -4.06 -13.72 25.79
CA HIS A 57 -4.81 -14.12 24.59
C HIS A 57 -4.38 -15.49 24.08
N ALA A 58 -3.06 -15.76 24.02
CA ALA A 58 -2.54 -17.06 23.64
C ALA A 58 -3.06 -18.18 24.58
N ARG A 59 -3.00 -17.98 25.90
CA ARG A 59 -3.43 -18.99 26.89
C ARG A 59 -4.94 -19.20 26.97
N ILE A 60 -5.74 -18.15 26.72
CA ILE A 60 -7.20 -18.26 26.68
C ILE A 60 -7.63 -19.00 25.40
N LEU A 61 -7.00 -18.71 24.26
CA LEU A 61 -7.35 -19.33 22.97
C LEU A 61 -6.85 -20.78 22.86
N GLU A 62 -5.66 -21.08 23.39
CA GLU A 62 -5.16 -22.46 23.54
C GLU A 62 -6.15 -23.33 24.35
N ARG A 63 -6.83 -22.73 25.35
CA ARG A 63 -7.85 -23.40 26.16
C ARG A 63 -9.22 -23.46 25.49
N LEU A 64 -9.54 -22.54 24.58
CA LEU A 64 -10.79 -22.52 23.80
C LEU A 64 -10.72 -23.38 22.52
N GLY A 65 -9.56 -23.99 22.22
CA GLY A 65 -9.39 -24.81 21.02
C GLY A 65 -9.45 -23.99 19.73
N ALA A 66 -9.19 -22.68 19.80
CA ALA A 66 -9.11 -21.83 18.63
C ALA A 66 -7.82 -22.14 17.85
N ASP A 67 -7.97 -22.33 16.54
CA ASP A 67 -6.87 -22.54 15.59
C ASP A 67 -5.80 -21.44 15.73
N THR A 68 -4.51 -21.82 15.77
CA THR A 68 -3.36 -20.90 15.85
C THR A 68 -3.41 -19.84 14.75
N SER A 69 -3.97 -20.19 13.59
CA SER A 69 -4.21 -19.30 12.46
C SER A 69 -5.09 -18.09 12.81
N SER A 70 -6.09 -18.29 13.70
CA SER A 70 -6.98 -17.21 14.15
C SER A 70 -6.24 -16.24 15.08
N ILE A 71 -5.39 -16.76 15.96
CA ILE A 71 -4.51 -15.96 16.83
C ILE A 71 -3.57 -15.12 15.96
N PHE A 72 -3.00 -15.75 14.93
CA PHE A 72 -2.07 -15.08 14.04
C PHE A 72 -2.75 -13.98 13.23
N TYR A 73 -3.97 -14.20 12.76
CA TYR A 73 -4.79 -13.19 12.09
C TYR A 73 -5.06 -11.97 12.97
N GLN A 74 -5.38 -12.18 14.25
CA GLN A 74 -5.57 -11.07 15.19
C GLN A 74 -4.26 -10.33 15.50
N ALA A 75 -3.14 -11.05 15.60
CA ALA A 75 -1.82 -10.43 15.73
C ALA A 75 -1.50 -9.55 14.51
N SER A 76 -1.85 -10.00 13.29
CA SER A 76 -1.70 -9.19 12.08
C SER A 76 -2.56 -7.94 12.09
N LYS A 77 -3.83 -8.05 12.47
CA LYS A 77 -4.75 -6.91 12.52
C LYS A 77 -4.29 -5.83 13.51
N THR A 78 -3.73 -6.25 14.65
CA THR A 78 -3.23 -5.36 15.70
C THR A 78 -1.79 -4.91 15.50
N GLY A 79 -1.05 -5.52 14.58
CA GLY A 79 0.38 -5.25 14.37
C GLY A 79 1.26 -5.81 15.48
N ASN A 80 0.79 -6.83 16.20
CA ASN A 80 1.50 -7.40 17.35
C ASN A 80 2.65 -8.31 16.92
N VAL A 81 3.82 -7.69 16.74
CA VAL A 81 5.06 -8.36 16.31
C VAL A 81 5.55 -9.40 17.32
N HIS A 82 5.34 -9.17 18.63
CA HIS A 82 5.81 -10.09 19.66
C HIS A 82 5.02 -11.41 19.65
N THR A 83 3.70 -11.31 19.54
CA THR A 83 2.82 -12.47 19.40
C THR A 83 3.12 -13.21 18.10
N ALA A 84 3.28 -12.49 16.99
CA ALA A 84 3.68 -13.09 15.71
C ALA A 84 5.03 -13.83 15.81
N ARG A 85 6.04 -13.22 16.43
CA ARG A 85 7.36 -13.84 16.61
C ARG A 85 7.26 -15.12 17.41
N LYS A 86 6.48 -15.13 18.50
CA LYS A 86 6.24 -16.33 19.30
C LYS A 86 5.50 -17.41 18.51
N LEU A 87 4.47 -17.07 17.75
CA LEU A 87 3.76 -18.05 16.92
C LEU A 87 4.69 -18.70 15.89
N LEU A 88 5.53 -17.90 15.25
CA LEU A 88 6.52 -18.40 14.30
C LEU A 88 7.64 -19.22 14.97
N ASP A 89 8.13 -18.80 16.14
CA ASP A 89 9.30 -19.42 16.80
C ASP A 89 8.93 -20.63 17.67
N GLU A 90 7.80 -20.58 18.38
CA GLU A 90 7.39 -21.60 19.36
C GLU A 90 6.38 -22.61 18.77
N TYR A 91 5.53 -22.19 17.83
CA TYR A 91 4.48 -23.02 17.25
C TYR A 91 4.75 -23.45 15.80
N ASP A 92 5.89 -23.04 15.23
CA ASP A 92 6.29 -23.32 13.84
C ASP A 92 5.19 -22.93 12.82
N GLU A 93 4.47 -21.85 13.13
CA GLU A 93 3.38 -21.35 12.30
C GLU A 93 3.93 -20.85 10.95
N ASP A 94 3.20 -21.09 9.87
CA ASP A 94 3.62 -20.64 8.54
C ASP A 94 3.40 -19.11 8.42
N PRO A 95 4.40 -18.30 8.04
CA PRO A 95 4.17 -16.88 7.74
C PRO A 95 3.20 -16.64 6.57
N ASP A 96 2.97 -17.64 5.71
CA ASP A 96 1.96 -17.63 4.64
C ASP A 96 0.64 -18.30 5.07
N SER A 97 0.44 -18.51 6.38
CA SER A 97 -0.80 -19.04 6.94
C SER A 97 -2.04 -18.27 6.46
N LYS A 98 -3.13 -19.01 6.37
CA LYS A 98 -4.43 -18.50 5.96
C LYS A 98 -5.44 -18.84 7.04
N THR A 99 -6.39 -17.94 7.24
CA THR A 99 -7.55 -18.23 8.09
C THR A 99 -8.40 -19.34 7.48
N ILE A 100 -9.37 -19.82 8.25
CA ILE A 100 -10.39 -20.78 7.80
C ILE A 100 -11.13 -20.29 6.55
N ASP A 101 -11.32 -18.97 6.42
CA ASP A 101 -11.93 -18.32 5.25
C ASP A 101 -10.94 -18.17 4.06
N SER A 102 -9.78 -18.83 4.13
CA SER A 102 -8.70 -18.74 3.13
C SER A 102 -8.14 -17.33 2.94
N ILE A 103 -8.29 -16.45 3.93
CA ILE A 103 -7.73 -15.09 3.92
C ILE A 103 -6.28 -15.17 4.41
N SER A 104 -5.35 -14.59 3.66
CA SER A 104 -3.95 -14.52 4.08
C SER A 104 -3.82 -13.72 5.37
N VAL A 105 -3.14 -14.30 6.35
CA VAL A 105 -2.98 -13.70 7.68
C VAL A 105 -2.27 -12.35 7.61
N ILE A 106 -1.39 -12.10 6.65
CA ILE A 106 -0.66 -10.82 6.52
C ILE A 106 -1.52 -9.67 5.96
N ALA A 107 -2.67 -9.96 5.32
CA ALA A 107 -3.46 -8.95 4.61
C ALA A 107 -3.96 -7.80 5.52
N PRO A 108 -4.46 -8.04 6.74
CA PRO A 108 -4.82 -6.97 7.68
C PRO A 108 -3.64 -6.07 8.03
N ALA A 109 -2.44 -6.62 8.29
CA ALA A 109 -1.24 -5.84 8.58
C ALA A 109 -0.84 -4.93 7.40
N LEU A 110 -0.93 -5.44 6.16
CA LEU A 110 -0.65 -4.65 4.96
C LEU A 110 -1.61 -3.47 4.80
N MET A 111 -2.91 -3.70 5.06
CA MET A 111 -3.93 -2.65 4.97
C MET A 111 -3.82 -1.63 6.10
N ALA A 112 -3.43 -2.08 7.30
CA ALA A 112 -3.28 -1.22 8.47
C ALA A 112 -1.94 -0.46 8.50
N GLY A 113 -0.96 -0.84 7.69
CA GLY A 113 0.34 -0.18 7.65
C GLY A 113 1.34 -0.70 8.69
N HIS A 114 1.18 -1.92 9.20
CA HIS A 114 2.04 -2.48 10.25
C HIS A 114 3.37 -2.98 9.70
N GLU A 115 4.29 -2.05 9.42
CA GLU A 115 5.58 -2.33 8.78
C GLU A 115 6.42 -3.38 9.49
N ASP A 116 6.55 -3.29 10.82
CA ASP A 116 7.37 -4.24 11.59
C ASP A 116 6.78 -5.66 11.57
N PHE A 117 5.45 -5.79 11.50
CA PHE A 117 4.81 -7.09 11.32
C PHE A 117 5.11 -7.66 9.94
N VAL A 118 4.95 -6.84 8.89
CA VAL A 118 5.23 -7.25 7.51
C VAL A 118 6.71 -7.62 7.35
N ARG A 119 7.62 -6.84 7.95
CA ARG A 119 9.06 -7.14 7.97
C ARG A 119 9.34 -8.48 8.60
N LEU A 120 8.77 -8.76 9.77
CA LEU A 120 8.92 -10.06 10.42
C LEU A 120 8.42 -11.20 9.52
N MET A 121 7.27 -11.04 8.85
CA MET A 121 6.75 -12.08 7.96
C MET A 121 7.70 -12.33 6.79
N VAL A 122 8.19 -11.26 6.15
CA VAL A 122 9.11 -11.36 5.00
C VAL A 122 10.47 -11.95 5.41
N GLU A 123 11.05 -11.51 6.52
CA GLU A 123 12.31 -12.06 7.07
C GLU A 123 12.20 -13.55 7.42
N ARG A 124 11.00 -14.03 7.72
CA ARG A 124 10.71 -15.42 8.07
C ARG A 124 10.31 -16.26 6.85
N GLY A 125 10.47 -15.73 5.64
CA GLY A 125 10.17 -16.45 4.40
C GLY A 125 8.69 -16.49 4.07
N GLY A 126 7.93 -15.46 4.44
CA GLY A 126 6.57 -15.22 3.96
C GLY A 126 6.53 -14.62 2.55
N LEU A 127 5.32 -14.50 2.00
CA LEU A 127 5.02 -14.07 0.63
C LEU A 127 5.73 -14.92 -0.44
N ARG A 128 5.89 -16.23 -0.19
CA ARG A 128 6.59 -17.16 -1.11
C ARG A 128 5.88 -17.27 -2.44
N ASN A 129 4.55 -17.21 -2.40
CA ASN A 129 3.73 -17.24 -3.60
C ASN A 129 3.80 -15.88 -4.32
N PRO A 130 4.26 -15.85 -5.58
CA PRO A 130 4.38 -14.59 -6.31
C PRO A 130 3.02 -13.92 -6.61
N ASN A 131 1.89 -14.59 -6.43
CA ASN A 131 0.57 -13.93 -6.48
C ASN A 131 0.26 -13.15 -5.20
N ASP A 132 0.65 -13.69 -4.04
CA ASP A 132 0.44 -13.06 -2.74
C ASP A 132 1.40 -11.87 -2.58
N LYS A 133 2.66 -12.01 -3.03
CA LYS A 133 3.62 -10.90 -3.12
C LYS A 133 3.11 -9.76 -4.02
N ARG A 134 2.51 -10.08 -5.18
CA ARG A 134 1.88 -9.08 -6.07
C ARG A 134 0.69 -8.39 -5.39
N MET A 135 -0.14 -9.14 -4.67
CA MET A 135 -1.25 -8.57 -3.90
C MET A 135 -0.73 -7.60 -2.85
N ALA A 136 0.32 -7.98 -2.12
CA ALA A 136 0.91 -7.16 -1.07
C ALA A 136 1.47 -5.84 -1.63
N ILE A 137 2.17 -5.87 -2.77
CA ILE A 137 2.63 -4.65 -3.46
C ILE A 137 1.45 -3.79 -3.90
N ALA A 138 0.38 -4.39 -4.45
CA ALA A 138 -0.80 -3.64 -4.87
C ALA A 138 -1.51 -2.95 -3.69
N ILE A 139 -1.52 -3.58 -2.51
CA ILE A 139 -2.03 -2.96 -1.28
C ILE A 139 -1.12 -1.81 -0.86
N ALA A 140 0.20 -2.00 -0.85
CA ALA A 140 1.18 -0.97 -0.49
C ALA A 140 1.07 0.28 -1.40
N ILE A 141 0.85 0.09 -2.71
CA ILE A 141 0.59 1.19 -3.65
C ILE A 141 -0.71 1.91 -3.31
N ARG A 142 -1.78 1.17 -3.04
CA ARG A 142 -3.09 1.77 -2.71
C ARG A 142 -3.09 2.54 -1.39
N THR A 143 -2.24 2.15 -0.44
CA THR A 143 -2.08 2.82 0.84
C THR A 143 -0.96 3.86 0.83
N ALA A 144 -0.29 4.08 -0.31
CA ALA A 144 0.86 4.97 -0.46
C ALA A 144 1.99 4.66 0.54
N ASN A 145 2.15 3.39 0.92
CA ASN A 145 3.14 2.98 1.92
C ASN A 145 4.39 2.42 1.23
N ALA A 146 5.36 3.32 0.98
CA ALA A 146 6.64 2.95 0.39
C ALA A 146 7.50 2.04 1.30
N GLY A 147 7.38 2.17 2.63
CA GLY A 147 8.08 1.32 3.59
C GLY A 147 7.69 -0.15 3.44
N ILE A 148 6.40 -0.44 3.37
CA ILE A 148 5.87 -1.79 3.11
C ILE A 148 6.29 -2.27 1.72
N ALA A 149 6.18 -1.43 0.69
CA ALA A 149 6.58 -1.81 -0.67
C ALA A 149 8.06 -2.23 -0.72
N LYS A 150 8.93 -1.47 -0.04
CA LYS A 150 10.36 -1.76 0.09
C LYS A 150 10.60 -3.10 0.80
N ILE A 151 10.00 -3.28 1.98
CA ILE A 151 10.13 -4.54 2.74
C ILE A 151 9.73 -5.75 1.89
N ILE A 152 8.62 -5.66 1.15
CA ILE A 152 8.16 -6.76 0.29
C ILE A 152 9.14 -7.02 -0.86
N LEU A 153 9.63 -5.97 -1.52
CA LEU A 153 10.53 -6.08 -2.68
C LEU A 153 11.92 -6.61 -2.30
N GLU A 154 12.44 -6.22 -1.14
CA GLU A 154 13.70 -6.72 -0.58
C GLU A 154 13.62 -8.19 -0.11
N GLY A 155 12.40 -8.68 0.14
CA GLY A 155 12.14 -10.06 0.52
C GLY A 155 12.53 -11.09 -0.54
N GLU A 156 12.68 -12.34 -0.09
CA GLU A 156 13.04 -13.46 -0.97
C GLU A 156 12.00 -13.68 -2.09
N GLY A 157 12.46 -14.22 -3.22
CA GLY A 157 11.63 -14.49 -4.39
C GLY A 157 11.38 -13.25 -5.25
N LYS A 158 12.24 -13.00 -6.24
CA LYS A 158 12.04 -11.93 -7.23
C LYS A 158 10.75 -12.17 -8.02
N LEU A 159 9.94 -11.13 -8.16
CA LEU A 159 8.81 -11.15 -9.07
C LEU A 159 9.32 -11.01 -10.51
N CYS A 160 8.77 -11.80 -11.42
CA CYS A 160 9.04 -11.60 -12.83
C CYS A 160 8.36 -10.31 -13.33
N ASP A 161 8.94 -9.71 -14.37
CA ASP A 161 8.48 -8.44 -14.96
C ASP A 161 6.97 -8.46 -15.30
N ARG A 162 6.45 -9.60 -15.78
CA ARG A 162 5.02 -9.78 -16.08
C ARG A 162 4.10 -9.53 -14.87
N LYS A 163 4.57 -9.81 -13.65
CA LYS A 163 3.82 -9.57 -12.41
C LYS A 163 4.10 -8.19 -11.80
N LEU A 164 5.28 -7.62 -12.03
CA LEU A 164 5.63 -6.26 -11.60
C LEU A 164 4.98 -5.19 -12.49
N GLN A 165 4.83 -5.42 -13.80
CA GLN A 165 4.27 -4.43 -14.73
C GLN A 165 2.91 -3.90 -14.28
N PRO A 166 1.91 -4.73 -13.89
CA PRO A 166 0.64 -4.21 -13.40
C PRO A 166 0.78 -3.35 -12.13
N CYS A 167 1.70 -3.72 -11.23
CA CYS A 167 1.99 -2.94 -10.03
C CYS A 167 2.64 -1.59 -10.39
N PHE A 168 3.58 -1.57 -11.33
CA PHE A 168 4.20 -0.33 -11.80
C PHE A 168 3.17 0.62 -12.43
N LEU A 169 2.28 0.10 -13.28
CA LEU A 169 1.19 0.90 -13.85
C LEU A 169 0.20 1.41 -12.78
N GLN A 170 -0.01 0.66 -11.69
CA GLN A 170 -0.80 1.13 -10.56
C GLN A 170 -0.08 2.24 -9.78
N ALA A 171 1.23 2.12 -9.58
CA ALA A 171 2.04 3.15 -8.91
C ALA A 171 2.04 4.46 -9.71
N ILE A 172 2.14 4.39 -11.04
CA ILE A 172 1.98 5.55 -11.93
C ILE A 172 0.59 6.17 -11.76
N ARG A 173 -0.46 5.36 -11.71
CA ARG A 173 -1.83 5.87 -11.51
C ARG A 173 -2.01 6.59 -10.18
N GLY A 174 -1.36 6.10 -9.13
CA GLY A 174 -1.34 6.73 -7.80
C GLY A 174 -0.35 7.89 -7.66
N ASN A 175 0.48 8.16 -8.68
CA ASN A 175 1.61 9.09 -8.62
C ASN A 175 2.66 8.76 -7.53
N GLU A 176 2.81 7.47 -7.21
CA GLU A 176 3.69 6.99 -6.14
C GLU A 176 5.14 6.86 -6.62
N SER A 177 5.82 7.99 -6.80
CA SER A 177 7.16 8.07 -7.41
C SER A 177 8.21 7.23 -6.67
N GLU A 178 8.14 7.14 -5.34
CA GLU A 178 9.06 6.32 -4.54
C GLU A 178 8.83 4.83 -4.82
N ILE A 179 7.58 4.39 -4.87
CA ILE A 179 7.22 2.99 -5.17
C ILE A 179 7.57 2.65 -6.63
N MET A 180 7.39 3.59 -7.56
CA MET A 180 7.87 3.45 -8.95
C MET A 180 9.39 3.20 -9.00
N GLY A 181 10.16 3.95 -8.19
CA GLY A 181 11.60 3.74 -7.96
C GLY A 181 11.92 2.34 -7.48
N LEU A 182 11.32 1.95 -6.36
CA LEU A 182 11.54 0.64 -5.74
C LEU A 182 11.21 -0.51 -6.71
N ILE A 183 10.10 -0.41 -7.46
CA ILE A 183 9.73 -1.45 -8.44
C ILE A 183 10.78 -1.54 -9.55
N LEU A 184 11.30 -0.41 -10.07
CA LEU A 184 12.33 -0.43 -11.11
C LEU A 184 13.67 -0.98 -10.61
N GLU A 185 14.06 -0.67 -9.38
CA GLU A 185 15.29 -1.19 -8.78
C GLU A 185 15.27 -2.72 -8.60
N HIS A 186 14.07 -3.29 -8.45
CA HIS A 186 13.86 -4.72 -8.26
C HIS A 186 13.34 -5.44 -9.51
N ALA A 187 12.91 -4.70 -10.54
CA ALA A 187 12.63 -5.24 -11.87
C ALA A 187 13.93 -5.84 -12.40
N SER A 188 13.83 -6.99 -13.08
CA SER A 188 15.03 -7.57 -13.66
C SER A 188 15.46 -6.69 -14.83
N ASP A 189 16.78 -6.50 -15.01
CA ASP A 189 17.34 -5.85 -16.21
C ASP A 189 17.01 -6.59 -17.52
N SER A 190 16.22 -7.67 -17.46
CA SER A 190 15.69 -8.28 -18.67
C SER A 190 14.92 -7.21 -19.45
N ASP A 191 15.29 -7.07 -20.71
CA ASP A 191 14.72 -6.16 -21.71
C ASP A 191 13.17 -6.18 -21.81
N GLY A 192 12.51 -7.11 -21.10
CA GLY A 192 11.06 -7.23 -21.01
C GLY A 192 10.38 -6.21 -20.09
N PHE A 193 11.07 -5.60 -19.12
CA PHE A 193 10.53 -4.45 -18.36
C PHE A 193 10.64 -3.18 -19.21
N ILE A 194 9.97 -3.19 -20.35
CA ILE A 194 9.87 -2.03 -21.23
C ILE A 194 9.03 -1.01 -20.46
N LEU A 195 9.60 0.17 -20.19
CA LEU A 195 8.84 1.37 -19.86
C LEU A 195 7.89 1.64 -21.04
N ASN A 196 6.74 0.98 -20.97
CA ASN A 196 5.88 0.81 -22.13
C ASN A 196 5.24 2.16 -22.49
N PRO A 197 4.87 2.36 -23.76
CA PRO A 197 4.11 3.55 -24.17
C PRO A 197 2.87 3.79 -23.29
N ILE A 198 2.25 2.71 -22.79
CA ILE A 198 1.08 2.75 -21.89
C ILE A 198 1.38 3.48 -20.57
N ALA A 199 2.59 3.38 -20.01
CA ALA A 199 2.98 4.08 -18.79
C ALA A 199 2.98 5.59 -19.00
N VAL A 200 3.50 6.03 -20.16
CA VAL A 200 3.48 7.43 -20.59
C VAL A 200 2.02 7.88 -20.80
N ASP A 201 1.20 7.10 -21.50
CA ASP A 201 -0.22 7.41 -21.73
C ASP A 201 -0.99 7.62 -20.42
N ILE A 202 -0.75 6.76 -19.43
CA ILE A 202 -1.38 6.87 -18.11
C ILE A 202 -0.90 8.14 -17.39
N ALA A 203 0.40 8.41 -17.41
CA ALA A 203 0.96 9.60 -16.77
C ALA A 203 0.39 10.89 -17.40
N VAL A 204 0.28 10.93 -18.73
CA VAL A 204 -0.34 12.02 -19.48
C VAL A 204 -1.83 12.15 -19.14
N SER A 205 -2.58 11.05 -19.17
CA SER A 205 -4.03 11.04 -18.88
C SER A 205 -4.37 11.46 -17.45
N ASN A 206 -3.46 11.18 -16.50
CA ASN A 206 -3.60 11.59 -15.10
C ASN A 206 -3.01 12.98 -14.83
N GLU A 207 -2.52 13.68 -15.85
CA GLU A 207 -1.82 14.97 -15.74
C GLU A 207 -0.62 14.95 -14.78
N SER A 208 -0.05 13.76 -14.55
CA SER A 208 1.02 13.57 -13.58
C SER A 208 2.37 13.90 -14.19
N THR A 209 2.80 15.15 -14.00
CA THR A 209 4.13 15.62 -14.41
C THR A 209 5.25 14.93 -13.63
N SER A 210 5.01 14.53 -12.37
CA SER A 210 5.97 13.77 -11.56
C SER A 210 6.20 12.37 -12.13
N ALA A 211 5.14 11.63 -12.43
CA ALA A 211 5.26 10.31 -13.02
C ALA A 211 5.86 10.38 -14.44
N LEU A 212 5.44 11.35 -15.24
CA LEU A 212 5.99 11.58 -16.59
C LEU A 212 7.48 11.92 -16.53
N GLY A 213 7.88 12.80 -15.60
CA GLY A 213 9.27 13.14 -15.35
C GLY A 213 10.11 11.94 -14.96
N PHE A 214 9.63 11.18 -13.98
CA PHE A 214 10.30 9.96 -13.54
C PHE A 214 10.49 8.96 -14.70
N LEU A 215 9.46 8.74 -15.52
CA LEU A 215 9.53 7.84 -16.67
C LEU A 215 10.59 8.30 -17.68
N LEU A 216 10.58 9.59 -18.04
CA LEU A 216 11.55 10.18 -18.97
C LEU A 216 12.98 10.12 -18.42
N ASP A 217 13.18 10.42 -17.12
CA ASP A 217 14.47 10.33 -16.45
C ASP A 217 15.03 8.89 -16.47
N LYS A 218 14.14 7.91 -16.43
CA LYS A 218 14.48 6.48 -16.55
C LYS A 218 14.58 5.99 -17.99
N GLY A 219 14.46 6.87 -18.99
CA GLY A 219 14.68 6.57 -20.40
C GLY A 219 13.43 6.14 -21.18
N ALA A 220 12.22 6.36 -20.64
CA ALA A 220 11.00 6.20 -21.43
C ALA A 220 11.02 7.15 -22.63
N ASN A 221 10.46 6.69 -23.75
CA ASN A 221 10.31 7.48 -24.96
C ASN A 221 8.84 7.83 -25.16
N ILE A 222 8.55 9.10 -25.41
CA ILE A 222 7.21 9.56 -25.76
C ILE A 222 7.05 9.38 -27.26
N SER A 223 6.09 8.54 -27.65
CA SER A 223 5.80 8.36 -29.07
C SER A 223 5.13 9.59 -29.67
N ASN A 224 5.31 9.80 -30.98
CA ASN A 224 4.70 10.91 -31.70
C ASN A 224 3.16 10.93 -31.59
N VAL A 225 2.53 9.75 -31.46
CA VAL A 225 1.08 9.64 -31.24
C VAL A 225 0.67 10.30 -29.93
N VAL A 226 1.46 10.11 -28.87
CA VAL A 226 1.19 10.72 -27.57
C VAL A 226 1.46 12.22 -27.61
N LEU A 227 2.55 12.65 -28.25
CA LEU A 227 2.83 14.08 -28.43
C LEU A 227 1.69 14.79 -29.17
N GLN A 228 1.23 14.22 -30.29
CA GLN A 228 0.12 14.78 -31.05
C GLN A 228 -1.17 14.80 -30.21
N SER A 229 -1.47 13.73 -29.48
CA SER A 229 -2.63 13.70 -28.58
C SER A 229 -2.54 14.76 -27.48
N VAL A 230 -1.35 15.02 -26.94
CA VAL A 230 -1.15 16.05 -25.91
C VAL A 230 -1.39 17.44 -26.47
N VAL A 231 -0.96 17.67 -27.71
CA VAL A 231 -1.11 18.96 -28.39
C VAL A 231 -2.55 19.21 -28.83
N ASP A 232 -3.21 18.21 -29.42
CA ASP A 232 -4.56 18.36 -29.97
C ASP A 232 -5.62 18.51 -28.88
N ASN A 233 -5.55 17.67 -27.84
CA ASN A 233 -6.61 17.54 -26.82
C ASN A 233 -6.07 17.22 -25.42
N GLY A 234 -4.76 17.37 -25.20
CA GLY A 234 -4.15 16.98 -23.94
C GLY A 234 -4.35 17.99 -22.83
N PRO A 235 -4.02 17.57 -21.59
CA PRO A 235 -3.96 18.48 -20.46
C PRO A 235 -2.95 19.61 -20.68
N LYS A 236 -3.39 20.87 -20.51
CA LYS A 236 -2.51 22.05 -20.65
C LYS A 236 -1.29 21.99 -19.74
N VAL A 237 -1.45 21.42 -18.54
CA VAL A 237 -0.36 21.23 -17.57
C VAL A 237 0.74 20.37 -18.15
N VAL A 238 0.39 19.27 -18.81
CA VAL A 238 1.35 18.36 -19.45
C VAL A 238 2.04 19.05 -20.63
N LEU A 239 1.30 19.77 -21.47
CA LEU A 239 1.88 20.50 -22.62
C LEU A 239 2.89 21.55 -22.15
N ARG A 240 2.52 22.38 -21.16
CA ARG A 240 3.42 23.39 -20.57
C ARG A 240 4.67 22.74 -19.99
N TRP A 241 4.50 21.63 -19.29
CA TRP A 241 5.60 20.90 -18.69
C TRP A 241 6.53 20.26 -19.73
N LEU A 242 5.99 19.73 -20.83
CA LEU A 242 6.80 19.21 -21.94
C LEU A 242 7.60 20.31 -22.61
N ILE A 243 7.00 21.48 -22.88
CA ILE A 243 7.70 22.64 -23.47
C ILE A 243 8.81 23.13 -22.54
N SER A 244 8.52 23.27 -21.24
CA SER A 244 9.52 23.74 -20.28
C SER A 244 10.65 22.74 -20.10
N ARG A 245 10.35 21.44 -20.11
CA ARG A 245 11.36 20.38 -20.04
C ARG A 245 12.20 20.28 -21.31
N ASP A 246 11.61 20.40 -22.50
CA ASP A 246 12.35 20.43 -23.77
C ASP A 246 13.30 21.63 -23.83
N ALA A 247 12.83 22.82 -23.42
CA ALA A 247 13.65 24.03 -23.35
C ALA A 247 14.81 23.93 -22.34
N THR A 248 14.63 23.19 -21.24
CA THR A 248 15.63 23.05 -20.17
C THR A 248 16.56 21.86 -20.37
N ALA A 249 16.12 20.79 -21.02
CA ALA A 249 16.86 19.54 -21.02
C ALA A 249 18.16 19.61 -21.82
N GLY A 250 18.25 20.38 -22.93
CA GLY A 250 19.44 20.47 -23.80
C GLY A 250 19.98 19.14 -24.37
N VAL A 251 19.42 18.03 -23.90
CA VAL A 251 19.80 16.63 -24.02
C VAL A 251 18.46 15.96 -24.18
N ARG A 252 17.97 15.92 -25.43
CA ARG A 252 16.66 15.44 -25.89
C ARG A 252 16.48 13.92 -25.66
N LYS A 253 16.70 13.44 -24.44
CA LYS A 253 16.45 12.05 -24.04
C LYS A 253 14.95 11.85 -23.89
N GLY A 254 14.39 10.95 -24.68
CA GLY A 254 12.99 10.52 -24.58
C GLY A 254 12.01 11.17 -25.57
N PHE A 255 12.48 12.02 -26.49
CA PHE A 255 11.69 12.45 -27.64
C PHE A 255 12.12 11.65 -28.87
N ALA A 256 11.15 11.00 -29.54
CA ALA A 256 11.42 10.30 -30.77
C ALA A 256 11.71 11.32 -31.89
N ALA A 257 13.00 11.49 -32.20
CA ALA A 257 13.55 12.45 -33.18
C ALA A 257 13.48 13.92 -32.75
N ASP A 258 14.51 14.64 -33.17
CA ASP A 258 14.90 15.99 -32.76
C ASP A 258 13.87 17.10 -33.01
N ASP A 259 12.72 16.80 -33.62
CA ASP A 259 11.76 17.81 -34.07
C ASP A 259 10.29 17.47 -33.70
N ALA A 260 9.98 16.35 -33.03
CA ALA A 260 8.59 15.91 -32.91
C ALA A 260 7.68 16.86 -32.10
N LEU A 261 8.17 17.44 -31.00
CA LEU A 261 7.41 18.45 -30.25
C LEU A 261 7.33 19.77 -31.02
N SER A 262 8.42 20.19 -31.67
CA SER A 262 8.44 21.39 -32.51
C SER A 262 7.48 21.27 -33.70
N LEU A 263 7.46 20.13 -34.38
CA LEU A 263 6.54 19.79 -35.47
C LEU A 263 5.10 19.69 -34.99
N ALA A 264 4.85 19.02 -33.85
CA ALA A 264 3.51 18.92 -33.29
C ALA A 264 2.99 20.30 -32.87
N LEU A 265 3.84 21.15 -32.30
CA LEU A 265 3.52 22.55 -32.03
C LEU A 265 3.21 23.27 -33.35
N GLU A 266 4.10 23.20 -34.35
CA GLU A 266 3.95 23.83 -35.68
C GLU A 266 2.63 23.48 -36.37
N ASP A 267 2.23 22.21 -36.39
CA ASP A 267 0.98 21.76 -37.01
C ASP A 267 -0.26 22.22 -36.20
N ALA A 268 -0.14 22.38 -34.89
CA ALA A 268 -1.23 22.80 -34.01
C ALA A 268 -1.26 24.31 -33.74
N LEU A 269 -0.35 25.10 -34.33
CA LEU A 269 0.03 26.44 -33.90
C LEU A 269 -1.06 27.54 -33.77
N PRO A 270 -2.31 27.47 -34.28
CA PRO A 270 -3.23 28.58 -34.02
C PRO A 270 -3.59 28.75 -32.54
N GLU A 271 -3.73 27.67 -31.76
CA GLU A 271 -4.35 27.73 -30.42
C GLU A 271 -3.40 27.52 -29.21
N PRO A 272 -2.43 26.59 -29.22
CA PRO A 272 -1.62 26.28 -28.04
C PRO A 272 -0.74 27.44 -27.56
N LEU A 273 -0.16 28.23 -28.48
CA LEU A 273 0.63 29.41 -28.11
C LEU A 273 -0.22 30.55 -27.57
N GLN A 274 -1.46 30.73 -28.06
CA GLN A 274 -2.36 31.75 -27.53
C GLN A 274 -2.68 31.49 -26.04
N TRP A 275 -2.73 30.23 -25.61
CA TRP A 275 -2.94 29.86 -24.21
C TRP A 275 -1.75 30.14 -23.29
N LEU A 276 -0.53 30.22 -23.84
CA LEU A 276 0.63 30.69 -23.09
C LEU A 276 0.56 32.20 -22.92
N HIS A 277 0.07 32.95 -23.92
CA HIS A 277 -0.05 34.40 -23.83
C HIS A 277 -1.28 34.89 -23.05
N SER A 278 -2.39 34.15 -23.07
CA SER A 278 -3.64 34.57 -22.42
C SER A 278 -3.55 34.59 -20.90
N ASP A 279 -2.88 33.62 -20.28
CA ASP A 279 -2.77 33.55 -18.81
C ASP A 279 -1.80 34.60 -18.26
N TYR A 280 -0.74 34.95 -19.01
CA TYR A 280 0.16 36.03 -18.62
C TYR A 280 -0.47 37.42 -18.75
N SER A 281 -1.54 37.56 -19.53
CA SER A 281 -2.23 38.84 -19.71
C SER A 281 -3.27 39.11 -18.61
N SER A 282 -3.66 38.11 -17.81
CA SER A 282 -4.61 38.30 -16.70
C SER A 282 -3.97 38.64 -15.35
N GLU A 283 -2.65 38.63 -15.23
CA GLU A 283 -1.94 38.98 -13.98
C GLU A 283 -1.26 40.37 -14.02
N SER A 284 -1.50 41.18 -15.05
CA SER A 284 -0.89 42.52 -15.18
C SER A 284 -1.87 43.69 -15.09
N ASP A 285 -3.11 43.49 -14.67
CA ASP A 285 -4.04 44.59 -14.38
C ASP A 285 -3.93 44.97 -12.88
N ASP A 286 -2.76 45.45 -12.46
CA ASP A 286 -2.68 46.35 -11.31
C ASP A 286 -2.92 47.77 -11.86
N PRO A 287 -4.08 48.40 -11.61
CA PRO A 287 -4.40 49.71 -12.14
C PRO A 287 -3.87 50.78 -11.19
N ASP A 288 -2.55 50.90 -11.07
CA ASP A 288 -1.91 52.00 -10.36
C ASP A 288 -0.58 52.38 -11.06
N ASP A 289 -0.71 53.02 -12.23
CA ASP A 289 0.24 53.98 -12.83
C ASP A 289 -0.48 54.84 -13.88
#